data_AF-A0A3D3W3Q9-F1
#
_entry.id   AF-A0A3D3W3Q9-F1
#
_cell.length_a   1.000
_cell.length_b   1.000
_cell.length_c   1.000
_cell.angle_alpha   90.00
_cell.angle_beta   90.00
_cell.angle_gamma   90.00
#
_symmetry.space_group_name_H-M   'P 1'
#
loop_
_entity.id
_entity.type
_entity.pdbx_description
1 polymer ?
#
loop_
_entity_poly.entity_id
_entity_poly.type
_entity_poly.pdbx_seq_one_letter_code
_entity_poly.pdbx_strand_id
1 'polypeptide(L)'
;MESLFLEAMDVGPNHAPSFGRAGLYYLEQEKMGEAERFLARSFRLDRTQRMVAYHLSDLYARTDRRIDSLAVLDLAIREGCHDAALTWQAALCAYSLERYPVMLTYLNHFELLAPNQPETNHYRACALLELRRPTEALKAIEAERAINQDMAFACDLQEATAWGQMLETKKFEERLQQILATKFSTVEGLTNGGISRLMNMVWSASPLDEENPLQRQLDQRMMECAFAGDALLTRFREVNPAKIKVELFHCFVKQPLGEAWAESHACLPGEQEWTAYVRIWGILAEDADAAAETALQWQKRCWPEPAEVQEVSATGESYTDTPGIVFIGRRIPV
;
A
#
# COMPACT_ATOMS: atom_id res chain seq x y z
N MET A 1 -30.00 9.13 -28.24
CA MET A 1 -28.64 8.55 -28.32
C MET A 1 -28.70 7.05 -28.03
N GLU A 2 -29.35 6.63 -26.95
CA GLU A 2 -29.63 5.21 -26.65
C GLU A 2 -30.31 4.43 -27.79
N SER A 3 -31.33 5.01 -28.43
CA SER A 3 -32.01 4.39 -29.60
C SER A 3 -31.08 4.12 -30.79
N LEU A 4 -30.09 4.99 -31.01
CA LEU A 4 -29.11 4.85 -32.10
C LEU A 4 -28.12 3.71 -31.83
N PHE A 5 -27.81 3.44 -30.55
CA PHE A 5 -26.97 2.30 -30.20
C PHE A 5 -27.69 0.97 -30.42
N LEU A 6 -28.98 0.89 -30.05
CA LEU A 6 -29.81 -0.30 -30.30
C LEU A 6 -29.94 -0.57 -31.81
N GLU A 7 -30.21 0.46 -32.61
CA GLU A 7 -30.28 0.34 -34.07
C GLU A 7 -28.93 -0.09 -34.68
N ALA A 8 -27.81 0.48 -34.23
CA ALA A 8 -26.48 0.06 -34.67
C ALA A 8 -26.16 -1.40 -34.30
N MET A 9 -26.64 -1.87 -33.15
CA MET A 9 -26.49 -3.26 -32.71
C MET A 9 -27.39 -4.23 -33.48
N ASP A 10 -28.57 -3.79 -33.91
CA ASP A 10 -29.47 -4.59 -34.77
C ASP A 10 -28.89 -4.74 -36.18
N VAL A 11 -28.27 -3.69 -36.73
CA VAL A 11 -27.60 -3.72 -38.04
C VAL A 11 -26.28 -4.51 -37.98
N GLY A 12 -25.58 -4.49 -36.84
CA GLY A 12 -24.28 -5.12 -36.66
C GLY A 12 -24.12 -5.86 -35.33
N PRO A 13 -24.78 -7.03 -35.13
CA PRO A 13 -24.83 -7.73 -33.84
C PRO A 13 -23.48 -8.30 -33.34
N ASN A 14 -22.49 -8.36 -34.24
CA ASN A 14 -21.12 -8.77 -33.96
C ASN A 14 -20.10 -7.63 -34.17
N HIS A 15 -20.56 -6.39 -34.32
CA HIS A 15 -19.67 -5.26 -34.51
C HIS A 15 -19.17 -4.70 -33.18
N ALA A 16 -18.02 -5.19 -32.70
CA ALA A 16 -17.46 -4.86 -31.39
C ALA A 16 -17.43 -3.34 -31.07
N PRO A 17 -16.92 -2.44 -31.95
CA PRO A 17 -16.90 -1.00 -31.68
C PRO A 17 -18.26 -0.37 -31.33
N SER A 18 -19.38 -0.90 -31.83
CA SER A 18 -20.71 -0.37 -31.50
C SER A 18 -21.07 -0.60 -30.04
N PHE A 19 -20.78 -1.81 -29.54
CA PHE A 19 -20.93 -2.14 -28.13
C PHE A 19 -19.94 -1.34 -27.26
N GLY A 20 -18.69 -1.17 -27.71
CA GLY A 20 -17.69 -0.39 -26.99
C GLY A 20 -18.10 1.07 -26.79
N ARG A 21 -18.61 1.73 -27.84
CA ARG A 21 -19.11 3.12 -27.76
C ARG A 21 -20.35 3.25 -26.88
N ALA A 22 -21.27 2.29 -26.94
CA ALA A 22 -22.42 2.27 -26.03
C ALA A 22 -21.96 2.14 -24.57
N GLY A 23 -21.00 1.25 -24.30
CA GLY A 23 -20.43 1.08 -22.97
C GLY A 23 -19.79 2.35 -22.41
N LEU A 24 -19.00 3.06 -23.21
CA LEU A 24 -18.45 4.36 -22.84
C LEU A 24 -19.53 5.40 -22.53
N TYR A 25 -20.57 5.48 -23.36
CA TYR A 25 -21.68 6.39 -23.12
C TYR A 25 -22.35 6.12 -21.77
N TYR A 26 -22.56 4.86 -21.40
CA TYR A 26 -23.13 4.53 -20.09
C TYR A 26 -22.18 4.80 -18.92
N LEU A 27 -20.86 4.69 -19.12
CA LEU A 27 -19.86 5.11 -18.13
C LEU A 27 -19.95 6.61 -17.83
N GLU A 28 -20.07 7.45 -18.87
CA GLU A 28 -20.22 8.90 -18.72
C GLU A 28 -21.49 9.28 -17.95
N GLN A 29 -22.51 8.43 -17.99
CA GLN A 29 -23.78 8.60 -17.29
C GLN A 29 -23.82 7.91 -15.92
N GLU A 30 -22.69 7.38 -15.44
CA GLU A 30 -22.54 6.65 -14.18
C GLU A 30 -23.43 5.41 -14.04
N LYS A 31 -23.92 4.88 -15.18
CA LYS A 31 -24.74 3.67 -15.26
C LYS A 31 -23.84 2.43 -15.37
N MET A 32 -23.24 2.05 -14.23
CA MET A 32 -22.18 1.04 -14.18
C MET A 32 -22.62 -0.34 -14.70
N GLY A 33 -23.85 -0.77 -14.43
CA GLY A 33 -24.35 -2.10 -14.86
C GLY A 33 -24.50 -2.21 -16.38
N GLU A 34 -25.08 -1.18 -17.01
CA GLU A 34 -25.21 -1.11 -18.47
C GLU A 34 -23.83 -0.96 -19.13
N ALA A 35 -22.98 -0.09 -18.59
CA ALA A 35 -21.60 0.07 -19.04
C ALA A 35 -20.86 -1.27 -19.06
N GLU A 36 -20.88 -2.01 -17.96
CA GLU A 36 -20.26 -3.34 -17.85
C GLU A 36 -20.81 -4.28 -18.92
N ARG A 37 -22.14 -4.37 -19.07
CA ARG A 37 -22.78 -5.26 -20.04
C ARG A 37 -22.29 -4.98 -21.48
N PHE A 38 -22.24 -3.71 -21.88
CA PHE A 38 -21.84 -3.34 -23.24
C PHE A 38 -20.33 -3.47 -23.45
N LEU A 39 -19.51 -3.04 -22.50
CA LEU A 39 -18.05 -3.20 -22.57
C LEU A 39 -17.65 -4.68 -22.58
N ALA A 40 -18.24 -5.53 -21.73
CA ALA A 40 -17.98 -6.96 -21.70
C ALA A 40 -18.43 -7.66 -23.00
N ARG A 41 -19.52 -7.20 -23.64
CA ARG A 41 -19.91 -7.71 -24.97
C ARG A 41 -18.93 -7.28 -26.04
N SER A 42 -18.49 -6.02 -26.05
CA SER A 42 -17.47 -5.52 -26.97
C SER A 42 -16.17 -6.31 -26.83
N PHE A 43 -15.69 -6.50 -25.60
CA PHE A 43 -14.45 -7.20 -25.30
C PHE A 43 -14.51 -8.68 -25.71
N ARG A 44 -15.66 -9.35 -25.57
CA ARG A 44 -15.84 -10.73 -26.05
C ARG A 44 -15.78 -10.85 -27.57
N LEU A 45 -16.20 -9.81 -28.29
CA LEU A 45 -16.17 -9.80 -29.75
C LEU A 45 -14.76 -9.47 -30.29
N ASP A 46 -14.02 -8.62 -29.58
CA ASP A 46 -12.66 -8.24 -29.93
C ASP A 46 -11.87 -7.84 -28.67
N ARG A 47 -10.94 -8.72 -28.29
CA ARG A 47 -10.10 -8.56 -27.09
C ARG A 47 -8.91 -7.63 -27.30
N THR A 48 -8.61 -7.25 -28.53
CA THR A 48 -7.44 -6.42 -28.86
C THR A 48 -7.71 -4.92 -28.71
N GLN A 49 -8.97 -4.53 -28.53
CA GLN A 49 -9.38 -3.14 -28.38
C GLN A 49 -8.93 -2.57 -27.02
N ARG A 50 -7.78 -1.90 -27.04
CA ARG A 50 -7.18 -1.19 -25.90
C ARG A 50 -8.19 -0.40 -25.07
N MET A 51 -8.98 0.45 -25.72
CA MET A 51 -9.94 1.32 -25.04
C MET A 51 -10.96 0.49 -24.23
N VAL A 52 -11.53 -0.54 -24.85
CA VAL A 52 -12.55 -1.38 -24.20
C VAL A 52 -11.93 -2.15 -23.04
N ALA A 53 -10.74 -2.72 -23.23
CA ALA A 53 -10.01 -3.44 -22.19
C ALA A 53 -9.69 -2.52 -21.00
N TYR A 54 -9.20 -1.31 -21.27
CA TYR A 54 -8.89 -0.30 -20.27
C TYR A 54 -10.12 0.06 -19.41
N HIS A 55 -11.22 0.44 -20.06
CA HIS A 55 -12.42 0.88 -19.36
C HIS A 55 -13.14 -0.25 -18.62
N LEU A 56 -13.16 -1.48 -19.18
CA LEU A 56 -13.73 -2.63 -18.49
C LEU A 56 -12.89 -3.03 -17.27
N SER A 57 -11.56 -3.01 -17.40
CA SER A 57 -10.64 -3.24 -16.29
C SER A 57 -10.79 -2.20 -15.18
N ASP A 58 -10.87 -0.91 -15.54
CA ASP A 58 -11.06 0.18 -14.59
C ASP A 58 -12.41 0.07 -13.87
N LEU A 59 -13.49 -0.25 -14.60
CA LEU A 59 -14.81 -0.52 -14.00
C LEU A 59 -14.70 -1.62 -12.93
N TYR A 60 -14.08 -2.76 -13.26
CA TYR A 60 -13.89 -3.85 -12.30
C TYR A 60 -13.02 -3.44 -11.10
N ALA A 61 -11.97 -2.65 -11.31
CA ALA A 61 -11.13 -2.17 -10.21
C ALA A 61 -11.92 -1.27 -9.24
N ARG A 62 -12.79 -0.40 -9.75
CA ARG A 62 -13.64 0.50 -8.96
C ARG A 62 -14.73 -0.24 -8.18
N THR A 63 -15.21 -1.38 -8.68
CA THR A 63 -16.20 -2.22 -8.01
C THR A 63 -15.56 -3.32 -7.15
N ASP A 64 -14.32 -3.15 -6.73
CA ASP A 64 -13.54 -4.09 -5.89
C ASP A 64 -13.35 -5.50 -6.50
N ARG A 65 -13.47 -5.62 -7.82
CA ARG A 65 -13.29 -6.86 -8.59
C ARG A 65 -11.91 -6.87 -9.25
N ARG A 66 -10.86 -6.63 -8.48
CA ARG A 66 -9.47 -6.49 -8.99
C ARG A 66 -8.96 -7.74 -9.70
N ILE A 67 -9.39 -8.93 -9.30
CA ILE A 67 -9.04 -10.19 -10.00
C ILE A 67 -9.61 -10.20 -11.42
N ASP A 68 -10.87 -9.79 -11.59
CA ASP A 68 -11.51 -9.70 -12.90
C ASP A 68 -10.87 -8.60 -13.75
N SER A 69 -10.51 -7.48 -13.11
CA SER A 69 -9.75 -6.40 -13.74
C SER A 69 -8.44 -6.93 -14.35
N LEU A 70 -7.65 -7.67 -13.57
CA LEU A 70 -6.41 -8.27 -14.06
C LEU A 70 -6.67 -9.28 -15.19
N ALA A 71 -7.73 -10.09 -15.08
CA ALA A 71 -8.09 -11.07 -16.11
C ALA A 71 -8.41 -10.42 -17.47
N VAL A 72 -9.11 -9.28 -17.47
CA VAL A 72 -9.37 -8.51 -18.70
C VAL A 72 -8.07 -8.01 -19.34
N LEU A 73 -7.18 -7.42 -18.53
CA LEU A 73 -5.89 -6.91 -19.00
C LEU A 73 -5.01 -8.05 -19.56
N ASP A 74 -4.91 -9.15 -18.83
CA ASP A 74 -4.13 -10.33 -19.23
C ASP A 74 -4.62 -10.93 -20.55
N LEU A 75 -5.94 -11.08 -20.71
CA LEU A 75 -6.54 -11.57 -21.94
C LEU A 75 -6.28 -10.63 -23.11
N ALA A 76 -6.43 -9.31 -22.92
CA ALA A 76 -6.18 -8.34 -23.97
C ALA A 76 -4.73 -8.41 -24.46
N ILE A 77 -3.77 -8.45 -23.54
CA ILE A 77 -2.34 -8.51 -23.84
C ILE A 77 -1.99 -9.81 -24.57
N ARG A 78 -2.48 -10.96 -24.10
CA ARG A 78 -2.21 -12.27 -24.72
C ARG A 78 -2.79 -12.42 -26.12
N GLU A 79 -3.90 -11.74 -26.40
CA GLU A 79 -4.58 -11.77 -27.70
C GLU A 79 -4.01 -10.74 -28.69
N GLY A 80 -2.94 -10.02 -28.32
CA GLY A 80 -2.21 -9.13 -29.23
C GLY A 80 -2.47 -7.64 -29.01
N CYS A 81 -3.05 -7.23 -27.87
CA CYS A 81 -3.09 -5.82 -27.51
C CYS A 81 -1.69 -5.36 -27.05
N HIS A 82 -0.89 -4.86 -27.99
CA HIS A 82 0.47 -4.35 -27.75
C HIS A 82 0.45 -2.87 -27.34
N ASP A 83 -0.10 -2.59 -26.17
CA ASP A 83 -0.16 -1.24 -25.61
C ASP A 83 0.62 -1.12 -24.30
N ALA A 84 1.49 -0.12 -24.23
CA ALA A 84 2.34 0.12 -23.07
C ALA A 84 1.51 0.49 -21.84
N ALA A 85 0.52 1.39 -21.98
CA ALA A 85 -0.30 1.83 -20.85
C ALA A 85 -1.14 0.69 -20.27
N LEU A 86 -1.71 -0.17 -21.12
CA LEU A 86 -2.46 -1.35 -20.70
C LEU A 86 -1.56 -2.36 -19.97
N THR A 87 -0.34 -2.56 -20.46
CA THR A 87 0.65 -3.47 -19.83
C THR A 87 1.12 -2.92 -18.48
N TRP A 88 1.34 -1.61 -18.38
CA TRP A 88 1.64 -0.95 -17.11
C TRP A 88 0.52 -1.11 -16.09
N GLN A 89 -0.73 -0.90 -16.51
CA GLN A 89 -1.89 -1.10 -15.65
C GLN A 89 -2.01 -2.57 -15.18
N ALA A 90 -1.68 -3.54 -16.04
CA ALA A 90 -1.65 -4.94 -15.65
C ALA A 90 -0.58 -5.21 -14.57
N ALA A 91 0.60 -4.60 -14.71
CA ALA A 91 1.66 -4.69 -13.70
C ALA A 91 1.21 -4.09 -12.35
N LEU A 92 0.62 -2.90 -12.34
CA LEU A 92 0.12 -2.26 -11.11
C LEU A 92 -1.06 -3.03 -10.48
N CYS A 93 -1.95 -3.57 -11.30
CA CYS A 93 -3.05 -4.40 -10.81
C CYS A 93 -2.50 -5.69 -10.17
N ALA A 94 -1.55 -6.36 -10.82
CA ALA A 94 -0.85 -7.52 -10.28
C ALA A 94 -0.08 -7.19 -8.99
N TYR A 95 0.56 -6.02 -8.90
CA TYR A 95 1.21 -5.54 -7.68
C TYR A 95 0.21 -5.40 -6.52
N SER A 96 -0.94 -4.79 -6.78
CA SER A 96 -1.99 -4.60 -5.77
C SER A 96 -2.63 -5.90 -5.28
N LEU A 97 -2.50 -6.97 -6.08
CA LEU A 97 -2.95 -8.34 -5.77
C LEU A 97 -1.81 -9.22 -5.26
N GLU A 98 -0.61 -8.65 -5.05
CA GLU A 98 0.60 -9.35 -4.59
C GLU A 98 1.02 -10.52 -5.50
N ARG A 99 0.71 -10.43 -6.80
CA ARG A 99 1.06 -11.43 -7.83
C ARG A 99 2.40 -11.09 -8.49
N TYR A 100 3.46 -11.07 -7.70
CA TYR A 100 4.79 -10.61 -8.13
C TYR A 100 5.40 -11.35 -9.34
N PRO A 101 5.28 -12.68 -9.50
CA PRO A 101 5.83 -13.36 -10.68
C PRO A 101 5.17 -12.91 -12.00
N VAL A 102 3.86 -12.70 -11.96
CA VAL A 102 3.10 -12.26 -13.15
C VAL A 102 3.36 -10.77 -13.39
N MET A 103 3.44 -9.96 -12.33
CA MET A 103 3.85 -8.56 -12.42
C MET A 103 5.19 -8.38 -13.14
N LEU A 104 6.23 -9.17 -12.80
CA LEU A 104 7.52 -9.12 -13.50
C LEU A 104 7.38 -9.45 -14.99
N THR A 105 6.47 -10.33 -15.36
CA THR A 105 6.18 -10.65 -16.76
C THR A 105 5.60 -9.44 -17.49
N TYR A 106 4.65 -8.73 -16.87
CA TYR A 106 4.10 -7.49 -17.43
C TYR A 106 5.14 -6.38 -17.50
N LEU A 107 5.97 -6.19 -16.48
CA LEU A 107 7.04 -5.18 -16.51
C LEU A 107 8.05 -5.45 -17.63
N ASN A 108 8.42 -6.70 -17.87
CA ASN A 108 9.28 -7.07 -18.99
C ASN A 108 8.62 -6.76 -20.34
N HIS A 109 7.33 -7.05 -20.50
CA HIS A 109 6.60 -6.69 -21.72
C HIS A 109 6.46 -5.17 -21.87
N PHE A 110 6.21 -4.45 -20.79
CA PHE A 110 6.13 -2.99 -20.78
C PHE A 110 7.43 -2.35 -21.24
N GLU A 111 8.57 -2.80 -20.73
CA GLU A 111 9.89 -2.28 -21.07
C GLU A 111 10.27 -2.52 -22.55
N LEU A 112 9.74 -3.58 -23.19
CA LEU A 112 9.88 -3.78 -24.64
C LEU A 112 9.12 -2.73 -25.45
N LEU A 113 7.99 -2.24 -24.94
CA LEU A 113 7.13 -1.25 -25.60
C LEU A 113 7.54 0.19 -25.28
N ALA A 114 7.99 0.43 -24.05
CA ALA A 114 8.39 1.72 -23.52
C ALA A 114 9.65 1.53 -22.64
N PRO A 115 10.84 1.56 -23.25
CA PRO A 115 12.09 1.41 -22.50
C PRO A 115 12.37 2.62 -21.61
N ASN A 116 13.13 2.40 -20.54
CA ASN A 116 13.66 3.44 -19.65
C ASN A 116 12.60 4.39 -19.05
N GLN A 117 11.40 3.88 -18.78
CA GLN A 117 10.38 4.67 -18.10
C GLN A 117 10.69 4.75 -16.59
N PRO A 118 10.59 5.95 -15.99
CA PRO A 118 10.69 6.12 -14.53
C PRO A 118 9.74 5.18 -13.78
N GLU A 119 10.08 4.86 -12.54
CA GLU A 119 9.33 3.99 -11.61
C GLU A 119 9.25 2.51 -11.99
N THR A 120 9.49 2.14 -13.26
CA THR A 120 9.45 0.75 -13.71
C THR A 120 10.37 -0.13 -12.87
N ASN A 121 11.59 0.35 -12.61
CA ASN A 121 12.57 -0.41 -11.85
C ASN A 121 12.31 -0.36 -10.35
N HIS A 122 11.68 0.71 -9.83
CA HIS A 122 11.13 0.73 -8.48
C HIS A 122 10.14 -0.42 -8.24
N TYR A 123 9.13 -0.57 -9.09
CA TYR A 123 8.14 -1.66 -8.97
C TYR A 123 8.77 -3.04 -9.20
N ARG A 124 9.71 -3.15 -10.13
CA ARG A 124 10.50 -4.37 -10.35
C ARG A 124 11.28 -4.78 -9.09
N ALA A 125 11.94 -3.82 -8.43
CA ALA A 125 12.67 -4.06 -7.19
C ALA A 125 11.74 -4.53 -6.07
N CYS A 126 10.58 -3.90 -5.87
CA CYS A 126 9.57 -4.39 -4.92
C CYS A 126 9.19 -5.85 -5.19
N ALA A 127 8.82 -6.19 -6.42
CA ALA A 127 8.45 -7.56 -6.78
C ALA A 127 9.58 -8.57 -6.55
N LEU A 128 10.82 -8.21 -6.86
CA LEU A 128 11.98 -9.08 -6.66
C LEU A 128 12.29 -9.30 -5.17
N LEU A 129 12.16 -8.27 -4.34
CA LEU A 129 12.35 -8.36 -2.89
C LEU A 129 11.29 -9.24 -2.23
N GLU A 130 10.03 -9.12 -2.63
CA GLU A 130 8.94 -9.99 -2.15
C GLU A 130 9.18 -11.46 -2.53
N LEU A 131 9.80 -11.69 -3.70
CA LEU A 131 10.20 -13.01 -4.16
C LEU A 131 11.54 -13.51 -3.58
N ARG A 132 12.13 -12.79 -2.61
CA ARG A 132 13.44 -13.11 -2.02
C ARG A 132 14.57 -13.25 -3.06
N ARG A 133 14.59 -12.36 -4.06
CA ARG A 133 15.63 -12.27 -5.11
C ARG A 133 16.42 -10.95 -4.99
N PRO A 134 17.14 -10.74 -3.86
CA PRO A 134 17.73 -9.44 -3.53
C PRO A 134 18.84 -9.01 -4.49
N THR A 135 19.61 -9.94 -5.05
CA THR A 135 20.70 -9.62 -6.00
C THR A 135 20.18 -9.03 -7.31
N GLU A 136 19.02 -9.50 -7.79
CA GLU A 136 18.35 -8.94 -8.97
C GLU A 136 17.65 -7.63 -8.61
N ALA A 137 17.07 -7.53 -7.42
CA ALA A 137 16.47 -6.29 -6.93
C ALA A 137 17.50 -5.17 -6.89
N LEU A 138 18.72 -5.41 -6.40
CA LEU A 138 19.80 -4.42 -6.37
C LEU A 138 20.15 -3.87 -7.75
N LYS A 139 20.13 -4.70 -8.80
CA LYS A 139 20.33 -4.24 -10.18
C LYS A 139 19.19 -3.32 -10.65
N ALA A 140 17.95 -3.65 -10.31
CA ALA A 140 16.81 -2.79 -10.60
C ALA A 140 16.90 -1.46 -9.82
N ILE A 141 17.25 -1.50 -8.54
CA ILE A 141 17.43 -0.32 -7.69
C ILE A 141 18.50 0.62 -8.28
N GLU A 142 19.64 0.07 -8.71
CA GLU A 142 20.71 0.84 -9.36
C GLU A 142 20.21 1.49 -10.67
N ALA A 143 19.45 0.74 -11.48
CA ALA A 143 18.88 1.26 -12.72
C ALA A 143 17.84 2.37 -12.49
N GLU A 144 16.98 2.26 -11.46
CA GLU A 144 16.03 3.31 -11.10
C GLU A 144 16.76 4.57 -10.62
N ARG A 145 17.73 4.41 -9.72
CA ARG A 145 18.51 5.52 -9.15
C ARG A 145 19.26 6.31 -10.21
N ALA A 146 19.68 5.66 -11.30
CA ALA A 146 20.37 6.31 -12.41
C ALA A 146 19.47 7.26 -13.23
N ILE A 147 18.14 7.06 -13.22
CA ILE A 147 17.21 7.81 -14.08
C ILE A 147 16.22 8.69 -13.30
N ASN A 148 15.95 8.39 -12.03
CA ASN A 148 14.92 9.03 -11.23
C ASN A 148 15.45 9.39 -9.83
N GLN A 149 15.80 10.66 -9.62
CA GLN A 149 16.32 11.13 -8.34
C GLN A 149 15.23 11.27 -7.28
N ASP A 150 13.98 11.53 -7.68
CA ASP A 150 12.85 11.69 -6.77
C ASP A 150 12.55 10.37 -6.02
N MET A 151 12.95 9.23 -6.60
CA MET A 151 12.81 7.90 -6.00
C MET A 151 14.01 7.47 -5.15
N ALA A 152 14.97 8.37 -4.86
CA ALA A 152 16.17 8.04 -4.10
C ALA A 152 15.86 7.41 -2.72
N PHE A 153 14.86 7.95 -2.00
CA PHE A 153 14.45 7.41 -0.71
C PHE A 153 13.78 6.04 -0.83
N ALA A 154 12.99 5.81 -1.89
CA ALA A 154 12.43 4.49 -2.18
C ALA A 154 13.54 3.46 -2.42
N CYS A 155 14.55 3.84 -3.22
CA CYS A 155 15.72 3.02 -3.49
C CYS A 155 16.51 2.70 -2.22
N ASP A 156 16.64 3.64 -1.28
CA ASP A 156 17.31 3.41 0.00
C ASP A 156 16.60 2.37 0.88
N LEU A 157 15.27 2.44 0.97
CA LEU A 157 14.45 1.45 1.69
C LEU A 157 14.53 0.06 1.04
N GLN A 158 14.47 0.00 -0.29
CA GLN A 158 14.58 -1.25 -1.05
C GLN A 158 15.98 -1.86 -0.90
N GLU A 159 17.02 -1.05 -0.87
CA GLU A 159 18.40 -1.49 -0.70
C GLU A 159 18.63 -2.04 0.72
N ALA A 160 18.13 -1.36 1.77
CA ALA A 160 18.14 -1.91 3.12
C ALA A 160 17.44 -3.27 3.16
N THR A 161 16.25 -3.38 2.56
CA THR A 161 15.53 -4.66 2.47
C THR A 161 16.38 -5.73 1.80
N ALA A 162 17.05 -5.41 0.68
CA ALA A 162 17.92 -6.36 -0.03
C ALA A 162 19.08 -6.84 0.85
N TRP A 163 19.78 -5.92 1.52
CA TRP A 163 20.89 -6.26 2.41
C TRP A 163 20.45 -7.10 3.60
N GLY A 164 19.28 -6.80 4.19
CA GLY A 164 18.69 -7.60 5.25
C GLY A 164 18.38 -9.03 4.81
N GLN A 165 17.78 -9.21 3.62
CA GLN A 165 17.51 -10.54 3.04
C GLN A 165 18.79 -11.35 2.75
N MET A 166 19.89 -10.66 2.45
CA MET A 166 21.20 -11.28 2.22
C MET A 166 22.00 -11.51 3.50
N LEU A 167 21.50 -11.09 4.67
CA LEU A 167 22.22 -11.11 5.95
C LEU A 167 23.52 -10.29 5.93
N GLU A 168 23.57 -9.25 5.09
CA GLU A 168 24.69 -8.31 5.01
C GLU A 168 24.53 -7.23 6.10
N THR A 169 24.61 -7.63 7.38
CA THR A 169 24.27 -6.82 8.56
C THR A 169 24.90 -5.44 8.54
N LYS A 170 26.19 -5.31 8.21
CA LYS A 170 26.87 -4.01 8.21
C LYS A 170 26.27 -3.05 7.18
N LYS A 171 25.99 -3.51 5.97
CA LYS A 171 25.37 -2.68 4.91
C LYS A 171 23.92 -2.33 5.27
N PHE A 172 23.21 -3.27 5.89
CA PHE A 172 21.87 -3.01 6.42
C PHE A 172 21.89 -1.91 7.47
N GLU A 173 22.78 -1.99 8.47
CA GLU A 173 22.89 -0.99 9.54
C GLU A 173 23.25 0.40 8.99
N GLU A 174 24.24 0.48 8.10
CA GLU A 174 24.64 1.73 7.45
C GLU A 174 23.47 2.38 6.70
N ARG A 175 22.70 1.58 5.95
CA ARG A 175 21.54 2.08 5.21
C ARG A 175 20.39 2.45 6.12
N LEU A 176 20.10 1.64 7.14
CA LEU A 176 19.05 1.89 8.12
C LEU A 176 19.31 3.19 8.91
N GLN A 177 20.56 3.48 9.27
CA GLN A 177 20.93 4.75 9.90
C GLN A 177 20.58 5.95 9.03
N GLN A 178 20.86 5.88 7.73
CA GLN A 178 20.52 6.95 6.78
C GLN A 178 19.01 7.14 6.65
N ILE A 179 18.25 6.04 6.56
CA ILE A 179 16.78 6.06 6.52
C ILE A 179 16.21 6.72 7.78
N LEU A 180 16.67 6.33 8.97
CA LEU A 180 16.15 6.84 10.23
C LEU A 180 16.53 8.31 10.49
N ALA A 181 17.66 8.76 9.93
CA ALA A 181 18.09 10.17 9.95
C ALA A 181 17.33 11.04 8.93
N THR A 182 16.58 10.46 8.00
CA THR A 182 15.77 11.22 7.04
C THR A 182 14.49 11.74 7.70
N LYS A 183 14.17 13.01 7.45
CA LYS A 183 12.88 13.60 7.81
C LYS A 183 11.84 13.17 6.79
N PHE A 184 10.82 12.43 7.21
CA PHE A 184 9.85 11.90 6.26
C PHE A 184 9.02 13.01 5.60
N SER A 185 8.88 14.17 6.25
CA SER A 185 8.20 15.35 5.70
C SER A 185 8.86 15.93 4.46
N THR A 186 10.14 15.59 4.19
CA THR A 186 10.88 16.04 3.00
C THR A 186 10.94 14.95 1.91
N VAL A 187 10.29 13.81 2.11
CA VAL A 187 10.28 12.73 1.12
C VAL A 187 9.32 13.10 0.00
N GLU A 188 9.85 13.14 -1.22
CA GLU A 188 9.09 13.31 -2.46
C GLU A 188 8.98 11.96 -3.19
N GLY A 189 8.15 11.88 -4.23
CA GLY A 189 8.01 10.68 -5.08
C GLY A 189 7.27 9.48 -4.46
N LEU A 190 7.03 9.46 -3.15
CA LEU A 190 6.28 8.40 -2.47
C LEU A 190 5.04 8.93 -1.76
N THR A 191 3.96 8.13 -1.82
CA THR A 191 2.80 8.32 -0.95
C THR A 191 3.08 7.80 0.46
N ASN A 192 2.33 8.27 1.46
CA ASN A 192 2.43 7.76 2.84
C ASN A 192 2.22 6.23 2.91
N GLY A 193 1.34 5.68 2.06
CA GLY A 193 1.16 4.23 1.92
C GLY A 193 2.39 3.52 1.32
N GLY A 194 3.06 4.15 0.35
CA GLY A 194 4.31 3.67 -0.22
C GLY A 194 5.44 3.62 0.81
N ILE A 195 5.62 4.70 1.59
CA ILE A 195 6.59 4.75 2.69
C ILE A 195 6.27 3.65 3.72
N SER A 196 5.02 3.56 4.18
CA SER A 196 4.58 2.53 5.14
C SER A 196 4.90 1.12 4.66
N ARG A 197 4.61 0.81 3.39
CA ARG A 197 4.86 -0.52 2.82
C ARG A 197 6.34 -0.84 2.79
N LEU A 198 7.16 0.06 2.25
CA LEU A 198 8.61 -0.15 2.14
C LEU A 198 9.28 -0.21 3.53
N MET A 199 8.82 0.58 4.50
CA MET A 199 9.30 0.49 5.89
C MET A 199 8.96 -0.87 6.53
N ASN A 200 7.76 -1.41 6.26
CA ASN A 200 7.42 -2.77 6.70
C ASN A 200 8.30 -3.84 6.03
N MET A 201 8.68 -3.67 4.76
CA MET A 201 9.64 -4.56 4.10
C MET A 201 11.03 -4.50 4.77
N VAL A 202 11.53 -3.30 5.09
CA VAL A 202 12.79 -3.10 5.81
C VAL A 202 12.74 -3.77 7.18
N TRP A 203 11.67 -3.53 7.95
CA TRP A 203 11.47 -4.13 9.26
C TRP A 203 11.46 -5.66 9.19
N SER A 204 10.69 -6.22 8.26
CA SER A 204 10.55 -7.68 8.09
C SER A 204 11.83 -8.36 7.58
N ALA A 205 12.72 -7.61 6.94
CA ALA A 205 14.00 -8.09 6.45
C ALA A 205 15.16 -7.82 7.42
N SER A 206 14.92 -7.15 8.55
CA SER A 206 15.98 -6.78 9.48
C SER A 206 16.69 -8.03 10.02
N PRO A 207 18.03 -8.12 9.88
CA PRO A 207 18.81 -9.19 10.48
C PRO A 207 19.21 -8.89 11.93
N LEU A 208 18.76 -7.76 12.48
CA LEU A 208 19.15 -7.27 13.80
C LEU A 208 18.27 -7.89 14.89
N ASP A 209 18.89 -8.18 16.03
CA ASP A 209 18.16 -8.57 17.24
C ASP A 209 17.45 -7.38 17.91
N GLU A 210 16.55 -7.67 18.85
CA GLU A 210 15.72 -6.70 19.57
C GLU A 210 16.51 -5.82 20.56
N GLU A 211 17.71 -6.26 20.95
CA GLU A 211 18.59 -5.51 21.84
C GLU A 211 19.42 -4.47 21.08
N ASN A 212 19.56 -4.64 19.76
CA ASN A 212 20.27 -3.71 18.89
C ASN A 212 19.61 -2.31 18.93
N PRO A 213 20.37 -1.25 19.24
CA PRO A 213 19.83 0.12 19.31
C PRO A 213 19.15 0.59 18.02
N LEU A 214 19.62 0.18 16.84
CA LEU A 214 19.01 0.54 15.56
C LEU A 214 17.69 -0.18 15.34
N GLN A 215 17.58 -1.45 15.75
CA GLN A 215 16.31 -2.16 15.69
C GLN A 215 15.27 -1.47 16.56
N ARG A 216 15.63 -1.08 17.80
CA ARG A 216 14.73 -0.34 18.69
C ARG A 216 14.32 1.01 18.12
N GLN A 217 15.23 1.73 17.47
CA GLN A 217 14.90 2.98 16.78
C GLN A 217 13.96 2.77 15.59
N LEU A 218 14.17 1.70 14.82
CA LEU A 218 13.27 1.32 13.73
C LEU A 218 11.87 0.99 14.27
N ASP A 219 11.77 0.15 15.30
CA ASP A 219 10.50 -0.21 15.95
C ASP A 219 9.78 1.04 16.46
N GLN A 220 10.52 1.95 17.09
CA GLN A 220 10.00 3.22 17.58
C GLN A 220 9.49 4.10 16.43
N ARG A 221 10.24 4.22 15.33
CA ARG A 221 9.79 4.99 14.14
C ARG A 221 8.53 4.38 13.51
N MET A 222 8.45 3.04 13.47
CA MET A 222 7.24 2.34 12.99
C MET A 222 6.01 2.69 13.82
N MET A 223 6.16 2.83 15.15
CA MET A 223 5.08 3.25 16.05
C MET A 223 4.72 4.73 15.88
N GLU A 224 5.71 5.61 15.81
CA GLU A 224 5.53 7.06 15.66
C GLU A 224 4.77 7.41 14.37
N CYS A 225 5.10 6.75 13.25
CA CYS A 225 4.46 6.96 11.95
C CYS A 225 3.16 6.18 11.74
N ALA A 226 2.70 5.40 12.72
CA ALA A 226 1.57 4.47 12.57
C ALA A 226 1.74 3.44 11.44
N PHE A 227 2.98 2.95 11.26
CA PHE A 227 3.34 1.92 10.27
C PHE A 227 3.48 0.53 10.86
N ALA A 228 3.47 0.38 12.20
CA ALA A 228 3.63 -0.89 12.89
C ALA A 228 2.56 -1.90 12.47
N GLY A 229 2.99 -2.98 11.81
CA GLY A 229 2.13 -4.11 11.44
C GLY A 229 1.99 -5.14 12.56
N ASP A 230 1.14 -6.13 12.32
CA ASP A 230 0.73 -7.15 13.30
C ASP A 230 1.90 -7.88 13.96
N ALA A 231 2.95 -8.20 13.20
CA ALA A 231 4.12 -8.90 13.72
C ALA A 231 4.86 -8.10 14.81
N LEU A 232 5.04 -6.79 14.59
CA LEU A 232 5.68 -5.90 15.58
C LEU A 232 4.81 -5.74 16.83
N LEU A 233 3.50 -5.58 16.63
CA LEU A 233 2.55 -5.41 17.74
C LEU A 233 2.38 -6.69 18.56
N THR A 234 2.37 -7.85 17.91
CA THR A 234 2.34 -9.17 18.55
C THR A 234 3.56 -9.35 19.45
N ARG A 235 4.76 -8.99 18.97
CA ARG A 235 6.00 -9.02 19.77
C ARG A 235 5.88 -8.19 21.05
N PHE A 236 5.23 -7.03 21.00
CA PHE A 236 5.00 -6.22 22.20
C PHE A 236 3.97 -6.80 23.16
N ARG A 237 3.10 -7.69 22.70
CA ARG A 237 2.10 -8.38 23.53
C ARG A 237 2.67 -9.64 24.16
N GLU A 238 3.49 -10.41 23.47
CA GLU A 238 4.01 -11.72 23.92
C GLU A 238 4.73 -11.68 25.28
N VAL A 239 5.20 -10.52 25.73
CA VAL A 239 5.78 -10.32 27.07
C VAL A 239 4.76 -10.44 28.21
N ASN A 240 3.47 -10.33 27.91
CA ASN A 240 2.39 -10.40 28.89
C ASN A 240 1.78 -11.82 28.94
N PRO A 241 1.33 -12.30 30.11
CA PRO A 241 0.61 -13.55 30.20
C PRO A 241 -0.78 -13.44 29.57
N ALA A 242 -1.23 -14.54 28.95
CA ALA A 242 -2.60 -14.65 28.44
C ALA A 242 -3.62 -14.54 29.59
N LYS A 243 -4.75 -13.90 29.31
CA LYS A 243 -5.86 -13.73 30.25
C LYS A 243 -7.16 -14.23 29.65
N ILE A 244 -8.06 -14.68 30.52
CA ILE A 244 -9.41 -15.11 30.14
C ILE A 244 -10.32 -13.88 30.24
N LYS A 245 -11.22 -13.71 29.26
CA LYS A 245 -12.19 -12.59 29.19
C LYS A 245 -11.55 -11.22 28.97
N VAL A 246 -10.70 -11.14 27.95
CA VAL A 246 -10.29 -9.85 27.39
C VAL A 246 -11.21 -9.49 26.23
N GLU A 247 -11.58 -8.22 26.10
CA GLU A 247 -12.37 -7.69 24.99
C GLU A 247 -11.51 -6.76 24.14
N LEU A 248 -11.84 -6.66 22.84
CA LEU A 248 -11.20 -5.70 21.95
C LEU A 248 -11.91 -4.35 22.08
N PHE A 249 -11.12 -3.33 22.42
CA PHE A 249 -11.55 -1.94 22.51
C PHE A 249 -10.93 -1.11 21.40
N HIS A 250 -11.72 -0.23 20.80
CA HIS A 250 -11.25 0.85 19.95
C HIS A 250 -11.16 2.13 20.78
N CYS A 251 -9.94 2.60 21.00
CA CYS A 251 -9.66 3.84 21.73
C CYS A 251 -9.31 4.95 20.72
N PHE A 252 -10.15 5.98 20.63
CA PHE A 252 -9.88 7.17 19.83
C PHE A 252 -9.08 8.15 20.66
N VAL A 253 -7.84 8.40 20.25
CA VAL A 253 -6.89 9.23 21.00
C VAL A 253 -6.57 10.47 20.18
N LYS A 254 -6.83 11.64 20.77
CA LYS A 254 -6.43 12.93 20.24
C LYS A 254 -5.04 13.28 20.74
N GLN A 255 -4.13 13.57 19.82
CA GLN A 255 -2.78 14.02 20.09
C GLN A 255 -2.61 15.46 19.62
N PRO A 256 -2.48 16.44 20.54
CA PRO A 256 -2.01 17.77 20.21
C PRO A 256 -0.58 17.73 19.68
N LEU A 257 -0.29 18.61 18.73
CA LEU A 257 1.03 18.79 18.12
C LEU A 257 1.54 20.19 18.42
N GLY A 258 2.81 20.29 18.82
CA GLY A 258 3.49 21.55 19.06
C GLY A 258 4.29 22.00 17.83
N GLU A 259 4.95 23.15 17.94
CA GLU A 259 5.76 23.76 16.87
C GLU A 259 6.89 22.85 16.35
N ALA A 260 7.37 21.91 17.18
CA ALA A 260 8.41 20.95 16.80
C ALA A 260 7.92 19.82 15.87
N TRP A 261 6.60 19.74 15.59
CA TRP A 261 6.04 18.65 14.80
C TRP A 261 6.58 18.60 13.37
N ALA A 262 6.62 19.74 12.66
CA ALA A 262 7.11 19.81 11.28
C ALA A 262 8.56 19.33 11.14
N GLU A 263 9.35 19.49 12.20
CA GLU A 263 10.75 19.08 12.27
C GLU A 263 10.95 17.63 12.76
N SER A 264 9.88 16.98 13.20
CA SER A 264 9.90 15.58 13.62
C SER A 264 10.25 14.69 12.44
N HIS A 265 11.11 13.70 12.69
CA HIS A 265 11.42 12.70 11.69
C HIS A 265 10.23 11.74 11.44
N ALA A 266 9.20 11.77 12.30
CA ALA A 266 7.96 11.01 12.15
C ALA A 266 6.79 11.81 11.52
N CYS A 267 7.00 13.09 11.22
CA CYS A 267 6.09 13.88 10.40
C CYS A 267 6.16 13.37 8.97
N LEU A 268 5.03 12.97 8.38
CA LEU A 268 4.95 12.50 7.00
C LEU A 268 4.72 13.67 6.03
N PRO A 269 4.91 13.45 4.71
CA PRO A 269 4.56 14.44 3.71
C PRO A 269 3.08 14.85 3.84
N GLY A 270 2.83 16.16 3.89
CA GLY A 270 1.50 16.76 4.01
C GLY A 270 0.98 16.93 5.45
N GLU A 271 1.77 16.54 6.46
CA GLU A 271 1.38 16.66 7.87
C GLU A 271 2.03 17.84 8.60
N GLN A 272 2.86 18.63 7.92
CA GLN A 272 3.71 19.66 8.54
C GLN A 272 2.89 20.75 9.26
N GLU A 273 1.72 21.09 8.72
CA GLU A 273 0.83 22.14 9.24
C GLU A 273 -0.21 21.61 10.24
N TRP A 274 -0.13 20.34 10.63
CA TRP A 274 -1.09 19.75 11.55
C TRP A 274 -0.86 20.28 12.97
N THR A 275 -1.94 20.70 13.62
CA THR A 275 -1.93 21.16 15.02
C THR A 275 -2.39 20.08 15.99
N ALA A 276 -3.08 19.07 15.47
CA ALA A 276 -3.45 17.86 16.19
C ALA A 276 -3.82 16.75 15.20
N TYR A 277 -3.85 15.51 15.68
CA TYR A 277 -4.48 14.40 14.98
C TYR A 277 -5.28 13.53 15.94
N VAL A 278 -6.23 12.78 15.39
CA VAL A 278 -6.85 11.63 16.06
C VAL A 278 -6.35 10.35 15.40
N ARG A 279 -6.13 9.31 16.21
CA ARG A 279 -5.95 7.95 15.70
C ARG A 279 -6.66 6.93 16.58
N ILE A 280 -6.93 5.77 16.00
CA ILE A 280 -7.55 4.64 16.68
C ILE A 280 -6.46 3.70 17.16
N TRP A 281 -6.56 3.25 18.39
CA TRP A 281 -5.82 2.10 18.90
C TRP A 281 -6.76 0.94 19.14
N GLY A 282 -6.44 -0.23 18.59
CA GLY A 282 -7.08 -1.48 18.96
C GLY A 282 -6.37 -2.09 20.15
N ILE A 283 -7.03 -2.18 21.29
CA ILE A 283 -6.45 -2.69 22.54
C ILE A 283 -7.27 -3.87 23.05
N LEU A 284 -6.62 -4.99 23.34
CA LEU A 284 -7.21 -6.07 24.14
C LEU A 284 -6.98 -5.76 25.63
N ALA A 285 -8.08 -5.65 26.38
CA ALA A 285 -8.05 -5.35 27.81
C ALA A 285 -9.21 -6.02 28.55
N GLU A 286 -9.17 -6.00 29.88
CA GLU A 286 -10.25 -6.54 30.73
C GLU A 286 -11.47 -5.60 30.78
N ASP A 287 -11.23 -4.30 30.67
CA ASP A 287 -12.26 -3.25 30.70
C ASP A 287 -11.81 -2.00 29.93
N ALA A 288 -12.75 -1.05 29.78
CA ALA A 288 -12.55 0.18 29.02
C ALA A 288 -11.51 1.12 29.66
N ASP A 289 -11.38 1.13 30.99
CA ASP A 289 -10.44 1.99 31.69
C ASP A 289 -9.00 1.49 31.47
N ALA A 290 -8.77 0.18 31.57
CA ALA A 290 -7.50 -0.46 31.26
C ALA A 290 -7.12 -0.28 29.78
N ALA A 291 -8.10 -0.33 28.86
CA ALA A 291 -7.88 -0.05 27.45
C ALA A 291 -7.43 1.40 27.22
N ALA A 292 -8.12 2.37 27.82
CA ALA A 292 -7.81 3.79 27.73
C ALA A 292 -6.41 4.10 28.27
N GLU A 293 -6.07 3.56 29.45
CA GLU A 293 -4.75 3.74 30.05
C GLU A 293 -3.66 3.18 29.13
N THR A 294 -3.85 1.96 28.64
CA THR A 294 -2.91 1.31 27.71
C THR A 294 -2.72 2.13 26.44
N ALA A 295 -3.82 2.63 25.84
CA ALA A 295 -3.76 3.48 24.65
C ALA A 295 -2.95 4.77 24.90
N LEU A 296 -3.14 5.43 26.05
CA LEU A 296 -2.36 6.62 26.42
C LEU A 296 -0.89 6.31 26.68
N GLN A 297 -0.57 5.19 27.32
CA GLN A 297 0.80 4.75 27.54
C GLN A 297 1.54 4.55 26.20
N TRP A 298 0.89 3.90 25.23
CA TRP A 298 1.45 3.75 23.88
C TRP A 298 1.50 5.05 23.10
N GLN A 299 0.50 5.92 23.23
CA GLN A 299 0.47 7.24 22.61
C GLN A 299 1.63 8.11 23.05
N LYS A 300 1.94 8.13 24.35
CA LYS A 300 3.04 8.89 24.94
C LYS A 300 4.40 8.50 24.37
N ARG A 301 4.55 7.26 23.88
CA ARG A 301 5.77 6.84 23.19
C ARG A 301 5.90 7.49 21.82
N CYS A 302 4.81 7.84 21.15
CA CYS A 302 4.85 8.38 19.79
C CYS A 302 5.04 9.89 19.73
N TRP A 303 4.60 10.62 20.77
CA TRP A 303 4.78 12.07 20.85
C TRP A 303 4.76 12.54 22.32
N PRO A 304 5.61 13.51 22.72
CA PRO A 304 5.76 13.88 24.13
C PRO A 304 4.58 14.69 24.70
N GLU A 305 3.83 15.42 23.88
CA GLU A 305 2.72 16.24 24.36
C GLU A 305 1.59 15.36 24.95
N PRO A 306 0.92 15.78 26.03
CA PRO A 306 -0.17 15.01 26.62
C PRO A 306 -1.31 14.76 25.62
N ALA A 307 -1.64 13.48 25.44
CA ALA A 307 -2.79 13.06 24.64
C ALA A 307 -4.03 12.81 25.50
N GLU A 308 -5.20 12.78 24.85
CA GLU A 308 -6.49 12.56 25.51
C GLU A 308 -7.28 11.48 24.77
N VAL A 309 -7.89 10.56 25.53
CA VAL A 309 -8.87 9.61 24.99
C VAL A 309 -10.21 10.32 24.82
N GLN A 310 -10.68 10.42 23.58
CA GLN A 310 -11.96 11.04 23.24
C GLN A 310 -13.12 10.04 23.37
N GLU A 311 -12.88 8.79 22.97
CA GLU A 311 -13.89 7.74 22.95
C GLU A 311 -13.25 6.36 23.15
N VAL A 312 -13.96 5.48 23.85
CA VAL A 312 -13.65 4.06 23.97
C VAL A 312 -14.90 3.25 23.63
N SER A 313 -14.80 2.33 22.67
CA SER A 313 -15.89 1.43 22.31
C SER A 313 -15.42 -0.03 22.31
N ALA A 314 -16.23 -0.92 22.84
CA ALA A 314 -15.97 -2.36 22.84
C ALA A 314 -16.59 -3.02 21.59
N THR A 315 -15.97 -4.08 21.08
CA THR A 315 -16.57 -4.91 20.02
C THR A 315 -17.66 -5.85 20.56
N GLY A 316 -17.70 -6.08 21.88
CA GLY A 316 -18.65 -6.99 22.53
C GLY A 316 -18.29 -8.46 22.42
N GLU A 317 -17.10 -8.77 21.87
CA GLU A 317 -16.55 -10.11 21.81
C GLU A 317 -15.47 -10.30 22.88
N SER A 318 -15.54 -11.41 23.61
CA SER A 318 -14.60 -11.77 24.66
C SER A 318 -13.71 -12.94 24.22
N TYR A 319 -12.42 -12.84 24.46
CA TYR A 319 -11.39 -13.79 24.06
C TYR A 319 -10.60 -14.33 25.26
N THR A 320 -9.88 -15.43 25.02
CA THR A 320 -8.74 -15.83 25.86
C THR A 320 -7.48 -15.50 25.09
N ASP A 321 -6.84 -14.39 25.44
CA ASP A 321 -5.69 -13.87 24.70
C ASP A 321 -4.83 -12.96 25.60
N THR A 322 -3.69 -12.51 25.09
CA THR A 322 -2.75 -11.66 25.79
C THR A 322 -3.12 -10.18 25.67
N PRO A 323 -3.38 -9.46 26.78
CA PRO A 323 -3.71 -8.04 26.74
C PRO A 323 -2.63 -7.18 26.08
N GLY A 324 -3.06 -6.07 25.47
CA GLY A 324 -2.20 -5.07 24.86
C GLY A 324 -2.66 -4.66 23.47
N ILE A 325 -1.75 -4.04 22.73
CA ILE A 325 -2.05 -3.43 21.42
C ILE A 325 -2.15 -4.46 20.29
N VAL A 326 -3.29 -4.43 19.58
CA VAL A 326 -3.57 -5.32 18.45
C VAL A 326 -3.39 -4.62 17.10
N PHE A 327 -3.79 -3.35 16.99
CA PHE A 327 -3.58 -2.56 15.78
C PHE A 327 -3.44 -1.07 16.09
N ILE A 328 -2.82 -0.36 15.15
CA ILE A 328 -2.71 1.10 15.13
C ILE A 328 -3.37 1.65 13.86
N GLY A 329 -4.33 2.55 14.04
CA GLY A 329 -5.01 3.24 12.95
C GLY A 329 -4.16 4.36 12.36
N ARG A 330 -4.50 4.76 11.13
CA ARG A 330 -3.90 5.94 10.49
C ARG A 330 -4.22 7.20 11.29
N ARG A 331 -3.35 8.19 11.18
CA ARG A 331 -3.61 9.53 11.73
C ARG A 331 -4.59 10.28 10.84
N ILE A 332 -5.52 11.00 11.47
CA ILE A 332 -6.51 11.85 10.83
C ILE A 332 -6.35 13.25 11.42
N PRO A 333 -6.11 14.30 10.61
CA PRO A 333 -6.00 15.67 11.11
C PRO A 333 -7.33 16.14 11.72
N VAL A 334 -7.27 16.95 12.77
CA VAL A 334 -8.44 17.54 13.46
C VAL A 334 -8.28 19.02 13.74
#